data_AF-Q31642-F1
#
_entry.id   AF-Q31642-F1
#
_cell.length_a   1.000
_cell.length_b   1.000
_cell.length_c   1.000
_cell.angle_alpha   90.00
_cell.angle_beta   90.00
_cell.angle_gamma   90.00
#
_symmetry.space_group_name_H-M   'P 1'
#
loop_
_entity.id
_entity.type
_entity.pdbx_description
1 polymer ?
#
loop_
_entity_poly.entity_id
_entity_poly.type
_entity_poly.pdbx_seq_one_letter_code
_entity_poly.pdbx_strand_id
1 'polypeptide(L)' 'RFLEYSTGECYFFNGTERVRLLERHFHNQEELLRFDSDVGEFRAVTELGRPVAESWNSQKDFLEDRRAAVDTY' A
#
# COMPACT_ATOMS: atom_id res chain seq x y z
N ARG A 1 -21.38 13.13 3.80
CA ARG A 1 -21.33 11.65 3.90
C ARG A 1 -19.87 11.27 3.99
N PHE A 2 -19.48 10.49 5.00
CA PHE A 2 -18.13 9.95 5.14
C PHE A 2 -17.96 8.72 4.25
N LEU A 3 -16.80 8.58 3.61
CA LEU A 3 -16.44 7.43 2.79
C LEU A 3 -14.99 7.04 3.07
N GLU A 4 -14.77 5.79 3.45
CA GLU A 4 -13.44 5.18 3.56
C GLU A 4 -13.38 4.01 2.57
N TYR A 5 -12.30 3.91 1.83
CA TYR A 5 -12.05 2.77 0.96
C TYR A 5 -10.57 2.60 0.68
N SER A 6 -10.20 1.41 0.22
CA SER A 6 -8.85 1.11 -0.23
C SER A 6 -8.88 0.52 -1.64
N THR A 7 -7.82 0.72 -2.41
CA THR A 7 -7.59 0.01 -3.67
C THR A 7 -6.36 -0.88 -3.53
N GLY A 8 -6.38 -2.04 -4.21
CA GLY A 8 -5.24 -2.93 -4.39
C GLY A 8 -5.06 -3.17 -5.88
N GLU A 9 -4.05 -2.54 -6.46
CA GLU A 9 -3.79 -2.55 -7.90
C GLU A 9 -2.54 -3.38 -8.19
N CYS A 10 -2.62 -4.31 -9.15
CA CYS A 10 -1.49 -5.11 -9.59
C CYS A 10 -1.10 -4.73 -11.02
N TYR A 11 0.17 -4.38 -11.20
CA TYR A 11 0.75 -4.03 -12.49
C TYR A 11 1.72 -5.13 -12.93
N PHE A 12 1.43 -5.77 -14.06
CA PHE A 12 2.17 -6.89 -14.61
C PHE A 12 3.05 -6.43 -15.77
N PHE A 13 4.34 -6.76 -15.72
CA PHE A 13 5.30 -6.46 -16.77
C PHE A 13 5.89 -7.76 -17.30
N ASN A 14 5.81 -7.95 -18.62
CA ASN A 14 6.24 -9.18 -19.31
C ASN A 14 5.65 -10.45 -18.69
N GLY A 15 4.32 -10.49 -18.53
CA GLY A 15 3.66 -11.56 -17.79
C GLY A 15 3.88 -11.37 -16.29
N THR A 16 4.37 -12.39 -15.59
CA THR A 16 4.67 -12.35 -14.15
C THR A 16 6.16 -12.16 -13.85
N GLU A 17 6.98 -11.84 -14.86
CA GLU A 17 8.43 -11.58 -14.67
C GLU A 17 8.66 -10.46 -13.66
N ARG A 18 7.83 -9.41 -13.69
CA ARG A 18 7.79 -8.37 -12.67
C ARG A 18 6.35 -7.99 -12.37
N VAL A 19 5.98 -8.05 -11.10
CA VAL A 19 4.68 -7.62 -10.58
C VAL A 19 4.89 -6.46 -9.60
N ARG A 20 4.10 -5.40 -9.74
CA ARG A 20 4.05 -4.30 -8.77
C ARG A 20 2.68 -4.24 -8.12
N LEU A 21 2.65 -4.34 -6.80
CA LEU A 21 1.48 -4.10 -5.99
C LEU A 21 1.46 -2.64 -5.53
N LEU A 22 0.37 -1.95 -5.82
CA LEU A 22 0.08 -0.61 -5.32
C LEU A 22 -1.21 -0.68 -4.48
N GLU A 23 -1.06 -0.54 -3.17
CA GLU A 23 -2.18 -0.43 -2.25
C GLU A 23 -2.35 1.02 -1.82
N ARG A 24 -3.57 1.54 -1.86
CA ARG A 24 -3.86 2.94 -1.52
C ARG A 24 -5.06 3.00 -0.59
N HIS A 25 -5.01 3.87 0.41
CA HIS A 25 -6.05 4.09 1.40
C HIS A 25 -6.62 5.50 1.27
N PHE A 26 -7.94 5.63 1.22
CA PHE A 26 -8.64 6.87 0.91
C PHE A 26 -9.69 7.21 1.95
N HIS A 27 -9.68 8.47 2.37
CA HIS A 27 -10.70 9.09 3.20
C HIS A 27 -11.36 10.22 2.40
N ASN A 28 -12.67 10.13 2.18
CA ASN A 28 -13.47 11.10 1.43
C ASN A 28 -12.86 11.46 0.05
N GLN A 29 -12.41 10.43 -0.68
CA GLN A 29 -11.76 10.54 -2.00
C GLN A 29 -10.35 11.14 -1.98
N GLU A 30 -9.84 11.54 -0.82
CA GLU A 30 -8.45 11.96 -0.63
C GLU A 30 -7.61 10.75 -0.20
N GLU A 31 -6.51 10.51 -0.90
CA GLU A 31 -5.59 9.45 -0.54
C GLU A 31 -4.79 9.83 0.70
N LEU A 32 -4.85 9.01 1.75
CA LEU A 32 -4.15 9.24 3.01
C LEU A 32 -2.73 8.68 3.02
N LEU A 33 -2.59 7.42 2.59
CA LEU A 33 -1.32 6.69 2.53
C LEU A 33 -1.38 5.59 1.47
N ARG A 34 -0.21 5.08 1.11
CA ARG A 34 -0.07 3.96 0.16
C ARG A 34 1.06 3.02 0.54
N PHE A 35 0.96 1.77 0.15
CA PHE A 35 2.11 0.87 0.01
C PHE A 35 2.40 0.66 -1.48
N ASP A 36 3.66 0.77 -1.84
CA ASP A 36 4.16 0.48 -3.18
C ASP A 36 5.22 -0.61 -3.06
N SER A 37 5.02 -1.76 -3.70
CA SER A 37 5.96 -2.89 -3.59
C SER A 37 7.35 -2.57 -4.13
N ASP A 38 7.47 -1.62 -5.08
CA ASP A 38 8.78 -1.14 -5.53
C ASP A 38 9.52 -0.32 -4.45
N VAL A 39 8.79 0.21 -3.45
CA VAL A 39 9.35 0.96 -2.31
C VAL A 39 9.48 0.09 -1.07
N GLY A 40 8.52 -0.81 -0.84
CA GLY A 40 8.53 -1.77 0.27
C GLY A 40 8.11 -1.20 1.62
N GLU A 41 7.43 -0.05 1.68
CA GLU A 41 6.89 0.53 2.92
C GLU A 41 5.63 1.37 2.66
N PHE A 42 4.85 1.60 3.72
CA PHE A 42 3.75 2.54 3.68
C PHE A 42 4.27 3.97 3.72
N ARG A 43 3.81 4.82 2.81
CA ARG A 43 4.09 6.26 2.79
C ARG A 43 2.80 7.06 2.85
N ALA A 44 2.78 7.97 3.80
CA ALA A 44 1.72 8.95 3.91
C ALA A 44 1.73 9.89 2.69
N VAL A 45 0.55 10.14 2.14
CA VAL A 45 0.30 11.12 1.08
C VAL A 45 -0.16 12.44 1.70
N THR A 46 -0.82 12.37 2.85
CA THR A 46 -1.26 13.53 3.65
C THR A 46 -0.75 13.42 5.08
N GLU A 47 -0.76 14.54 5.82
CA GLU A 47 -0.36 14.54 7.24
C GLU A 47 -1.25 13.64 8.12
N LEU A 48 -2.53 13.48 7.75
CA LEU A 48 -3.44 12.56 8.45
C LEU A 48 -3.02 11.09 8.29
N GLY A 49 -2.38 10.72 7.17
CA GLY A 49 -1.88 9.37 6.94
C GLY A 49 -0.58 9.04 7.66
N ARG A 50 0.18 10.04 8.13
CA ARG A 50 1.48 9.88 8.80
C ARG A 50 1.45 8.93 10.00
N PRO A 51 0.58 9.11 11.02
CA PRO A 51 0.56 8.21 12.18
C PRO A 51 0.16 6.77 11.79
N VAL A 52 -0.66 6.61 10.75
CA VAL A 52 -1.06 5.29 10.25
C VAL A 52 0.11 4.60 9.57
N ALA A 53 0.82 5.31 8.69
CA ALA A 53 1.99 4.78 8.00
C ALA A 53 3.11 4.39 8.98
N GLU A 54 3.39 5.23 9.99
CA GLU A 54 4.37 4.93 11.04
C GLU A 54 3.97 3.69 11.85
N SER A 55 2.70 3.60 12.26
CA SER A 55 2.17 2.43 12.98
C SER A 55 2.28 1.15 12.16
N TRP A 56 1.89 1.18 10.89
CA TRP A 56 1.92 0.01 10.03
C TRP A 56 3.34 -0.41 9.66
N ASN A 57 4.25 0.53 9.41
CA ASN A 57 5.66 0.23 9.17
C ASN A 57 6.37 -0.33 10.41
N SER A 58 5.87 -0.04 11.62
CA SER A 58 6.40 -0.62 12.86
C SER A 58 5.97 -2.07 13.10
N GLN A 59 4.88 -2.51 12.46
CA GLN A 59 4.35 -3.88 12.56
C GLN A 59 5.05 -4.77 11.53
N LYS A 60 6.16 -5.39 11.95
CA LYS A 60 7.05 -6.15 11.05
C LYS A 60 6.34 -7.22 10.24
N ASP A 61 5.55 -8.07 10.88
CA ASP A 61 4.87 -9.18 10.22
C ASP A 61 3.92 -8.67 9.12
N PHE A 62 3.15 -7.61 9.43
CA PHE A 62 2.26 -6.97 8.47
C PHE A 62 2.99 -6.36 7.28
N LEU A 63 4.15 -5.72 7.53
CA LEU A 63 4.95 -5.11 6.48
C LEU A 63 5.61 -6.16 5.58
N GLU A 64 6.12 -7.25 6.15
CA GLU A 64 6.69 -8.36 5.40
C GLU A 64 5.64 -9.10 4.57
N ASP A 65 4.44 -9.35 5.11
CA ASP A 65 3.32 -9.93 4.35
C ASP A 65 3.00 -9.09 3.10
N ARG A 66 3.04 -7.76 3.24
CA ARG A 66 2.79 -6.85 2.12
C ARG A 66 3.92 -6.85 1.09
N ARG A 67 5.18 -6.96 1.54
CA ARG A 67 6.36 -7.10 0.65
C ARG A 67 6.33 -8.40 -0.14
N ALA A 68 5.94 -9.50 0.48
CA ALA A 68 5.86 -10.82 -0.13
C ALA A 68 4.64 -11.01 -1.05
N ALA A 69 3.66 -10.10 -1.02
CA ALA A 69 2.42 -10.25 -1.79
C ALA A 69 2.63 -10.41 -3.30
N VAL A 70 3.67 -9.79 -3.86
CA VAL A 70 3.99 -9.89 -5.30
C VAL A 70 4.45 -11.30 -5.71
N ASP A 71 4.92 -12.13 -4.78
CA ASP A 71 5.38 -13.50 -5.03
C ASP A 71 4.22 -14.51 -5.15
N THR A 72 2.97 -14.05 -5.01
CA THR A 72 1.77 -14.90 -5.04
C THR A 72 1.02 -14.89 -6.39
N TYR A 73 1.64 -14.32 -7.42
CA TYR A 73 1.09 -14.16 -8.77
C TYR A 73 1.89 -14.95 -9.82
#